data_AF-A0A9D5AF67-F1
#
_entry.id   AF-A0A9D5AF67-F1
#
_cell.length_a   1.000
_cell.length_b   1.000
_cell.length_c   1.000
_cell.angle_alpha   90.00
_cell.angle_beta   90.00
_cell.angle_gamma   90.00
#
_symmetry.space_group_name_H-M   'P 1'
#
loop_
_entity.id
_entity.type
_entity.pdbx_description
1 polymer ?
#
loop_
_entity_poly.entity_id
_entity_poly.type
_entity_poly.pdbx_seq_one_letter_code
_entity_poly.pdbx_strand_id
1 'polypeptide(L)'
;MNVVEVVFLNLTHLLCMFHISKNVSMKFKEYVKSHRHEHVMDIWNNTIYLNTEYEFLVHLKYFEVVCVDIPKFVKYMHEIWLTPYKKYLLLFGLIESLI
;
A
#
# COMPACT_ATOMS: atom_id res chain seq x y z
N MET A 1 3.79 -5.93 27.37
CA MET A 1 2.51 -6.41 26.81
C MET A 1 1.92 -5.26 26.03
N ASN A 2 1.90 -5.36 24.70
CA ASN A 2 1.45 -4.28 23.84
C ASN A 2 -0.07 -4.16 23.99
N VAL A 3 -0.56 -3.09 24.62
CA VAL A 3 -2.00 -2.88 24.91
C VAL A 3 -2.85 -2.92 23.64
N VAL A 4 -2.24 -2.56 22.51
CA VAL A 4 -2.85 -2.63 21.18
C VAL A 4 -3.21 -4.08 20.80
N GLU A 5 -2.38 -5.06 21.14
CA GLU A 5 -2.63 -6.47 20.78
C GLU A 5 -3.73 -7.12 21.63
N VAL A 6 -3.99 -6.62 22.83
CA VAL A 6 -4.98 -7.23 23.76
C VAL A 6 -6.37 -6.63 23.57
N VAL A 7 -6.46 -5.34 23.22
CA VAL A 7 -7.74 -4.63 23.09
C VAL A 7 -8.31 -4.69 21.67
N PHE A 8 -7.46 -4.88 20.64
CA PHE A 8 -7.86 -4.77 19.23
C PHE A 8 -7.89 -6.09 18.45
N LEU A 9 -7.93 -7.24 19.14
CA LEU A 9 -7.97 -8.58 18.51
C LEU A 9 -9.05 -8.77 17.43
N ASN A 10 -10.16 -8.02 17.53
CA ASN A 10 -11.30 -8.09 16.61
C ASN A 10 -11.55 -6.80 15.81
N LEU A 11 -10.71 -5.78 15.99
CA LEU A 11 -10.76 -4.61 15.13
C LEU A 11 -9.74 -4.89 14.04
N THR A 12 -10.22 -5.24 12.84
CA THR A 12 -9.52 -4.94 11.60
C THR A 12 -8.94 -3.54 11.79
N HIS A 13 -7.64 -3.48 12.10
CA HIS A 13 -6.99 -2.24 12.51
C HIS A 13 -7.37 -1.18 11.47
N LEU A 14 -7.77 0.01 11.95
CA LEU A 14 -8.22 1.19 11.19
C LEU A 14 -7.15 1.70 10.19
N LEU A 15 -6.72 0.82 9.29
CA LEU A 15 -5.82 1.08 8.19
C LEU A 15 -6.64 1.81 7.15
N CYS A 16 -6.66 3.12 7.29
CA CYS A 16 -7.29 4.00 6.32
C CYS A 16 -6.37 4.07 5.08
N MET A 17 -6.86 3.61 3.94
CA MET A 17 -6.12 3.60 2.67
C MET A 17 -5.58 4.98 2.31
N PHE A 18 -6.35 6.04 2.61
CA PHE A 18 -5.89 7.42 2.47
C PHE A 18 -4.63 7.73 3.29
N HIS A 19 -4.57 7.31 4.55
CA HIS A 19 -3.39 7.52 5.39
C HIS A 19 -2.21 6.67 4.93
N ILE A 20 -2.46 5.44 4.46
CA ILE A 20 -1.42 4.61 3.85
C ILE A 20 -0.83 5.32 2.63
N SER A 21 -1.66 5.74 1.67
CA SER A 21 -1.21 6.47 0.48
C SER A 21 -0.47 7.75 0.82
N LYS A 22 -0.91 8.48 1.85
CA LYS A 22 -0.20 9.67 2.33
C LYS A 22 1.20 9.32 2.86
N ASN A 23 1.32 8.25 3.64
CA ASN A 23 2.61 7.78 4.17
C ASN A 23 3.56 7.29 3.07
N VAL A 24 3.04 6.53 2.10
CA VAL A 24 3.78 6.08 0.92
C VAL A 24 4.28 7.28 0.11
N SER A 25 3.42 8.27 -0.13
CA SER A 25 3.76 9.50 -0.84
C SER A 25 4.88 10.29 -0.15
N MET A 26 4.80 10.46 1.17
CA MET A 26 5.84 11.15 1.93
C MET A 26 7.17 10.40 1.86
N LYS A 27 7.17 9.07 1.99
CA LYS A 27 8.39 8.26 1.90
C LYS A 27 8.98 8.21 0.51
N PHE A 28 8.17 8.23 -0.55
CA PHE A 28 8.68 8.35 -1.91
C PHE A 28 9.46 9.66 -2.09
N LYS A 29 8.89 10.79 -1.64
CA LYS A 29 9.54 12.12 -1.73
C LYS A 29 10.84 12.20 -0.94
N GLU A 30 10.97 11.44 0.15
CA GLU A 30 12.21 11.34 0.93
C GLU A 30 13.33 10.65 0.15
N TYR A 31 13.00 9.61 -0.61
CA TYR A 31 14.00 8.85 -1.38
C TYR A 31 14.25 9.43 -2.78
N VAL A 32 13.31 10.18 -3.34
CA VAL A 32 13.35 10.59 -4.75
C VAL A 32 12.89 12.04 -4.91
N LYS A 33 13.81 12.89 -5.37
CA LYS A 33 13.49 14.23 -5.89
C LYS A 33 13.24 14.12 -7.41
N SER A 34 12.10 13.56 -7.80
CA SER A 34 11.77 13.33 -9.22
C SER A 34 10.37 13.80 -9.57
N HIS A 35 10.25 14.30 -10.80
CA HIS A 35 8.98 14.53 -11.49
C HIS A 35 8.07 13.29 -11.61
N ARG A 36 8.61 12.07 -11.40
CA ARG A 36 7.82 10.83 -11.45
C ARG A 36 6.93 10.60 -10.23
N HIS A 37 6.98 11.47 -9.21
CA HIS A 37 6.20 11.29 -7.97
C HIS A 37 4.70 11.14 -8.22
N GLU A 38 4.10 12.02 -9.02
CA GLU A 38 2.67 11.97 -9.33
C GLU A 38 2.30 10.66 -10.04
N HIS A 39 3.05 10.30 -11.08
CA HIS A 39 2.84 9.05 -11.82
C HIS A 39 2.94 7.81 -10.92
N VAL A 40 3.92 7.74 -10.03
CA VAL A 40 4.06 6.62 -9.08
C VAL A 40 2.90 6.57 -8.10
N MET A 41 2.45 7.73 -7.61
CA MET A 41 1.32 7.79 -6.69
C MET A 41 -0.01 7.43 -7.35
N ASP A 42 -0.21 7.78 -8.63
CA ASP A 42 -1.38 7.36 -9.39
C ASP A 42 -1.43 5.85 -9.54
N ILE A 43 -0.30 5.22 -9.90
CA ILE A 43 -0.21 3.76 -9.98
C ILE A 43 -0.51 3.13 -8.61
N TRP A 44 0.09 3.65 -7.53
CA TRP A 44 -0.14 3.15 -6.18
C TRP A 44 -1.60 3.23 -5.77
N ASN A 45 -2.22 4.40 -5.92
CA ASN A 45 -3.62 4.61 -5.56
C ASN A 45 -4.52 3.69 -6.37
N ASN A 46 -4.32 3.60 -7.70
CA ASN A 46 -5.08 2.68 -8.52
C ASN A 46 -4.90 1.22 -8.09
N THR A 47 -3.71 0.82 -7.63
CA THR A 47 -3.45 -0.56 -7.19
C THR A 47 -4.26 -0.93 -5.94
N ILE A 48 -4.31 -0.04 -4.95
CA ILE A 48 -4.84 -0.37 -3.62
C ILE A 48 -6.38 -0.30 -3.52
N TYR A 49 -7.04 0.23 -4.55
CA TYR A 49 -8.50 0.27 -4.67
C TYR A 49 -9.03 -0.78 -5.67
N LEU A 50 -8.22 -1.78 -6.05
CA LEU A 50 -8.67 -2.86 -6.94
C LEU A 50 -9.50 -3.89 -6.20
N ASN A 51 -10.58 -4.33 -6.85
CA ASN A 51 -11.60 -5.18 -6.23
C ASN A 51 -11.34 -6.67 -6.43
N THR A 52 -10.31 -7.05 -7.21
CA THR A 52 -9.97 -8.45 -7.42
C THR A 52 -8.52 -8.72 -7.05
N GLU A 53 -8.25 -9.89 -6.47
CA GLU A 53 -6.89 -10.31 -6.13
C GLU A 53 -5.99 -10.36 -7.37
N TYR A 54 -6.52 -10.85 -8.49
CA TYR A 54 -5.77 -10.91 -9.74
C TYR A 54 -5.33 -9.52 -10.21
N GLU A 55 -6.25 -8.55 -10.31
CA GLU A 55 -5.91 -7.21 -10.76
C GLU A 55 -4.95 -6.52 -9.79
N PHE A 56 -5.17 -6.67 -8.48
CA PHE A 56 -4.26 -6.15 -7.45
C PHE A 56 -2.84 -6.68 -7.64
N LEU A 57 -2.67 -7.99 -7.82
CA LEU A 57 -1.35 -8.59 -7.98
C LEU A 57 -0.65 -8.14 -9.26
N VAL A 58 -1.39 -7.99 -10.36
CA VAL A 58 -0.86 -7.49 -11.63
C VAL A 58 -0.40 -6.03 -11.50
N HIS A 59 -1.22 -5.16 -10.92
CA HIS A 59 -0.88 -3.75 -10.75
C HIS A 59 0.23 -3.54 -9.71
N LEU A 60 0.25 -4.33 -8.64
CA LEU A 60 1.32 -4.30 -7.66
C LEU A 60 2.67 -4.67 -8.31
N LYS A 61 2.68 -5.68 -9.19
CA LYS A 61 3.89 -6.04 -9.92
C LYS A 61 4.34 -4.94 -10.88
N TYR A 62 3.40 -4.26 -11.54
CA TYR A 62 3.72 -3.09 -12.37
C TYR A 62 4.29 -1.93 -11.53
N PHE A 63 3.71 -1.65 -10.37
CA PHE A 63 4.21 -0.67 -9.42
C PHE A 63 5.66 -0.98 -8.97
N GLU A 64 5.95 -2.23 -8.63
CA GLU A 64 7.29 -2.69 -8.26
C GLU A 64 8.30 -2.48 -9.40
N VAL A 65 7.91 -2.77 -10.65
CA VAL A 65 8.75 -2.54 -11.84
C VAL A 65 9.04 -1.05 -12.03
N VAL A 66 8.05 -0.19 -11.90
CA VAL A 66 8.21 1.28 -12.03
C VAL A 66 9.14 1.85 -10.95
N CYS A 67 9.17 1.22 -9.77
CA CYS A 67 9.97 1.65 -8.64
C CYS A 67 11.32 0.93 -8.50
N VAL A 68 11.67 0.02 -9.42
CA VAL A 68 12.84 -0.87 -9.28
C VAL A 68 14.17 -0.11 -9.16
N ASP A 69 14.25 1.09 -9.74
CA ASP A 69 15.43 1.95 -9.68
C ASP A 69 15.56 2.71 -8.35
N ILE A 70 14.61 2.52 -7.43
CA ILE A 70 14.57 3.17 -6.10
C ILE A 70 14.57 2.08 -5.00
N PRO A 71 15.68 1.35 -4.82
CA PRO A 71 15.72 0.15 -3.98
C PRO A 71 15.39 0.42 -2.50
N LYS A 72 15.72 1.61 -1.97
CA LYS A 72 15.36 1.99 -0.60
C LYS A 72 13.84 2.12 -0.42
N PHE A 73 13.15 2.64 -1.42
CA PHE A 73 11.70 2.79 -1.40
C PHE A 73 11.02 1.43 -1.56
N VAL A 74 11.46 0.60 -2.51
CA VAL A 74 10.94 -0.77 -2.68
C VAL A 74 11.08 -1.58 -1.39
N LYS A 75 12.26 -1.53 -0.76
CA LYS A 75 12.49 -2.18 0.54
C LYS A 75 11.51 -1.69 1.61
N TYR A 76 11.32 -0.37 1.74
CA TYR A 76 10.33 0.21 2.64
C TYR A 76 8.91 -0.30 2.37
N MET A 77 8.49 -0.35 1.10
CA MET A 77 7.17 -0.85 0.72
C MET A 77 6.97 -2.30 1.18
N HIS A 78 7.96 -3.17 0.96
CA HIS A 78 7.89 -4.56 1.40
C HIS A 78 7.86 -4.71 2.92
N GLU A 79 8.74 -4.04 3.64
CA GLU A 79 8.89 -4.20 5.09
C GLU A 79 7.71 -3.61 5.87
N ILE A 80 7.17 -2.48 5.40
CA ILE A 80 6.16 -1.73 6.17
C ILE A 80 4.73 -2.02 5.71
N TRP A 81 4.49 -2.26 4.42
CA TRP A 81 3.13 -2.36 3.87
C TRP A 81 2.82 -3.73 3.29
N LEU A 82 3.64 -4.24 2.38
CA LEU A 82 3.29 -5.45 1.62
C LEU A 82 3.44 -6.73 2.43
N THR A 83 4.51 -6.89 3.23
CA THR A 83 4.67 -8.11 4.04
C THR A 83 3.63 -8.21 5.17
N PRO A 84 3.44 -7.18 6.01
CA PRO A 84 2.48 -7.26 7.11
C PRO A 84 1.01 -7.10 6.66
N TYR A 85 0.74 -6.28 5.63
CA TYR A 85 -0.63 -5.82 5.36
C TYR A 85 -1.19 -6.20 3.98
N LYS A 86 -0.47 -6.94 3.12
CA LYS A 86 -0.97 -7.32 1.78
C LYS A 86 -2.35 -7.95 1.79
N LYS A 87 -2.66 -8.82 2.75
CA LYS A 87 -4.00 -9.44 2.87
C LYS A 87 -5.10 -8.40 3.16
N TYR A 88 -4.81 -7.37 3.96
CA TYR A 88 -5.77 -6.31 4.26
C TYR A 88 -5.95 -5.34 3.10
N LEU A 89 -4.86 -5.02 2.38
CA LEU A 89 -4.91 -4.22 1.15
C LEU A 89 -5.78 -4.90 0.08
N LEU A 90 -5.71 -6.22 -0.03
CA LEU A 90 -6.57 -7.03 -0.89
C LEU A 90 -8.04 -7.03 -0.45
N LEU A 91 -8.31 -7.18 0.85
CA LEU A 91 -9.66 -7.25 1.39
C LEU A 91 -10.42 -5.92 1.28
N PHE A 92 -9.72 -4.78 1.35
CA PHE A 92 -10.37 -3.47 1.30
C PHE A 92 -11.07 -3.21 -0.03
N GLY A 93 -10.42 -3.48 -1.17
CA GLY A 93 -11.05 -3.34 -2.48
C GLY A 93 -12.22 -4.31 -2.69
N LEU A 94 -12.14 -5.52 -2.11
CA LEU A 94 -13.27 -6.45 -2.15
C LEU A 94 -14.52 -5.93 -1.40
N ILE A 95 -14.33 -5.20 -0.29
CA ILE A 95 -15.45 -4.67 0.51
C ILE A 95 -16.16 -3.51 -0.20
N GLU A 96 -15.43 -2.60 -0.87
CA GLU A 96 -16.05 -1.49 -1.62
C GLU A 96 -16.87 -1.97 -2.84
N SER A 97 -16.63 -3.18 -3.35
CA SER A 97 -17.44 -3.76 -4.43
C SER A 97 -18.81 -4.32 -4.00
N LEU A 98 -19.07 -4.39 -2.70
CA LEU A 98 -20.29 -4.97 -2.09
C LEU A 98 -21.27 -3.91 -1.55
N ILE A 99 -20.95 -2.62 -1.69
CA ILE A 99 -21.75 -1.46 -1.26
C ILE A 99 -22.22 -0.70 -2.50
#